data_AF-A0A7C2PRN4-F1
#
_entry.id   AF-A0A7C2PRN4-F1
#
_cell.length_a   1.000
_cell.length_b   1.000
_cell.length_c   1.000
_cell.angle_alpha   90.00
_cell.angle_beta   90.00
_cell.angle_gamma   90.00
#
_symmetry.space_group_name_H-M   'P 1'
#
loop_
_entity.id
_entity.type
_entity.pdbx_description
1 polymer ?
#
loop_
_entity_poly.entity_id
_entity_poly.type
_entity_poly.pdbx_seq_one_letter_code
_entity_poly.pdbx_strand_id
1 'polypeptide(L)'
;MLSLGACSIADPRRTFYVELKPTSTLVDPEAMAIHGLSLERLQESGIEPAAAMARFEAWIREVVAPGLAPVFVSYNASFDWQFVNDAFHRTLGRNPFGHTPLDVRALSMGLTGREWTAIRLDELIDRHLGGRRLTHNALDDAVLQAELFRALVDLLPSPGP
;
A
#
# COMPACT_ATOMS: atom_id res chain seq x y z
N MET A 1 9.14 -2.68 -8.98
CA MET A 1 8.58 -1.62 -8.12
C MET A 1 9.38 -0.35 -8.36
N LEU A 2 8.73 0.74 -8.75
CA LEU A 2 9.39 2.02 -9.10
C LEU A 2 9.14 3.13 -8.07
N SER A 3 8.03 3.04 -7.35
CA SER A 3 7.72 3.90 -6.21
C SER A 3 7.08 3.08 -5.11
N LEU A 4 7.19 3.56 -3.86
CA LEU A 4 6.54 3.00 -2.70
C LEU A 4 5.97 4.14 -1.86
N GLY A 5 4.66 4.11 -1.65
CA GLY A 5 3.92 5.01 -0.78
C GLY A 5 3.29 4.24 0.36
N ALA A 6 3.34 4.79 1.57
CA ALA A 6 2.74 4.19 2.74
C ALA A 6 2.24 5.26 3.70
N CYS A 7 1.23 4.93 4.50
CA CYS A 7 0.79 5.78 5.60
C CYS A 7 0.30 4.97 6.79
N SER A 8 0.30 5.57 7.98
CA SER A 8 -0.36 4.99 9.15
C SER A 8 -1.87 5.04 8.98
N ILE A 9 -2.58 4.01 9.47
CA ILE A 9 -4.05 4.04 9.55
C ILE A 9 -4.52 5.00 10.66
N ALA A 10 -3.84 4.99 11.81
CA ALA A 10 -4.19 5.79 12.97
C ALA A 10 -3.79 7.27 12.80
N ASP A 11 -4.52 8.14 13.52
CA ASP A 11 -4.22 9.57 13.65
C ASP A 11 -3.27 9.85 14.83
N PRO A 12 -2.37 10.85 14.71
CA PRO A 12 -2.14 11.67 13.51
C PRO A 12 -1.46 10.86 12.39
N ARG A 13 -1.97 11.00 11.17
CA ARG A 13 -1.47 10.27 9.99
C ARG A 13 -0.01 10.61 9.72
N ARG A 14 0.84 9.58 9.67
CA ARG A 14 2.22 9.67 9.22
C ARG A 14 2.33 9.06 7.82
N THR A 15 3.14 9.65 6.96
CA THR A 15 3.32 9.22 5.57
C THR A 15 4.77 8.89 5.28
N PHE A 16 4.98 8.06 4.26
CA PHE A 16 6.26 7.73 3.68
C PHE A 16 6.11 7.61 2.17
N TYR A 17 7.08 8.17 1.45
CA TYR A 17 7.15 8.05 0.00
C TYR A 17 8.60 7.94 -0.44
N VAL A 18 8.85 7.04 -1.39
CA VAL A 18 10.16 6.91 -2.04
C VAL A 18 9.99 6.48 -3.49
N GLU A 19 10.80 7.05 -4.35
CA GLU A 19 11.01 6.59 -5.72
C GLU A 19 12.32 5.80 -5.79
N LEU A 20 12.28 4.64 -6.43
CA LEU A 20 13.38 3.69 -6.48
C LEU A 20 14.03 3.71 -7.87
N LYS A 21 15.35 3.50 -7.90
CA LYS A 21 16.01 3.22 -9.17
C LYS A 21 15.48 1.91 -9.77
N PRO A 22 15.25 1.84 -11.08
CA PRO A 22 14.89 0.59 -11.74
C PRO A 22 15.98 -0.47 -11.55
N THR A 23 15.59 -1.70 -11.18
CA THR A 23 16.52 -2.84 -11.10
C THR A 23 16.61 -3.62 -12.42
N SER A 24 15.77 -3.26 -13.38
CA SER A 24 15.69 -3.87 -14.72
C SER A 24 15.12 -2.83 -15.68
N THR A 25 15.50 -2.95 -16.95
CA THR A 25 14.91 -2.20 -18.07
C THR A 25 13.68 -2.89 -18.65
N LEU A 26 13.40 -4.13 -18.24
CA LEU A 26 12.16 -4.82 -18.60
C LEU A 26 11.00 -4.20 -17.83
N VAL A 27 10.20 -3.41 -18.54
CA VAL A 27 8.99 -2.79 -18.02
C VAL A 27 7.78 -3.24 -18.81
N ASP A 28 6.66 -3.35 -18.11
CA ASP A 28 5.35 -3.50 -18.72
C ASP A 28 4.88 -2.11 -19.20
N PRO A 29 4.68 -1.90 -20.52
CA PRO A 29 4.23 -0.62 -21.06
C PRO A 29 2.87 -0.16 -20.47
N GLU A 30 1.98 -1.09 -20.11
CA GLU A 30 0.70 -0.74 -19.49
C GLU A 30 0.91 -0.21 -18.08
N ALA A 31 1.80 -0.82 -17.29
CA ALA A 31 2.14 -0.34 -15.95
C ALA A 31 2.74 1.08 -16.00
N MET A 32 3.63 1.33 -16.97
CA MET A 32 4.27 2.64 -17.15
C MET A 32 3.29 3.76 -17.50
N ALA A 33 2.22 3.44 -18.24
CA ALA A 33 1.18 4.39 -18.61
C ALA A 33 0.28 4.80 -17.44
N ILE A 34 0.19 3.97 -16.39
CA ILE A 34 -0.68 4.22 -15.23
C ILE A 34 -0.07 5.28 -14.30
N HIS A 35 1.20 5.16 -13.95
CA HIS A 35 1.83 6.01 -12.92
C HIS A 35 2.63 7.19 -13.50
N GLY A 36 2.90 7.22 -14.81
CA GLY A 36 3.56 8.35 -15.48
C GLY A 36 5.01 8.62 -15.05
N LEU A 37 5.73 7.62 -14.53
CA LEU A 37 7.12 7.78 -14.10
C LEU A 37 8.06 7.56 -15.30
N SER A 38 9.13 8.34 -15.38
CA SER A 38 10.19 8.15 -16.39
C SER A 38 11.30 7.26 -15.83
N LEU A 39 11.61 6.16 -16.52
CA LEU A 39 12.71 5.28 -16.13
C LEU A 39 14.05 6.00 -16.16
N GLU A 40 14.27 6.85 -17.16
CA GLU A 40 15.49 7.64 -17.30
C GLU A 40 15.66 8.57 -16.10
N ARG A 41 14.60 9.31 -15.74
CA ARG A 41 14.59 10.15 -14.54
C ARG A 41 14.84 9.33 -13.28
N LEU A 42 14.19 8.17 -13.13
CA LEU A 42 14.34 7.32 -11.95
C LEU A 42 15.72 6.67 -11.87
N GLN A 43 16.36 6.38 -13.00
CA GLN A 43 17.73 5.86 -13.04
C GLN A 43 18.73 6.88 -12.46
N GLU A 44 18.50 8.16 -12.72
CA GLU A 44 19.34 9.27 -12.24
C GLU A 44 19.02 9.67 -10.80
N SER A 45 17.74 9.83 -10.49
CA SER A 45 17.27 10.49 -9.26
C SER A 45 16.66 9.55 -8.21
N GLY A 46 16.30 8.33 -8.59
CA GLY A 46 15.73 7.34 -7.69
C GLY A 46 16.72 6.90 -6.61
N ILE A 47 16.20 6.41 -5.49
CA ILE A 47 16.99 5.85 -4.41
C ILE A 47 17.33 4.39 -4.74
N GLU A 48 18.57 3.98 -4.42
CA GLU A 48 18.97 2.57 -4.56
C GLU A 48 18.02 1.67 -3.75
N PRO A 49 17.53 0.55 -4.30
CA PRO A 49 16.51 -0.27 -3.65
C PRO A 49 16.85 -0.65 -2.21
N ALA A 50 18.10 -1.02 -1.92
CA ALA A 50 18.49 -1.37 -0.56
C ALA A 50 18.41 -0.20 0.41
N ALA A 51 18.80 1.01 -0.03
CA ALA A 51 18.67 2.22 0.77
C ALA A 51 17.19 2.62 0.94
N ALA A 52 16.37 2.46 -0.09
CA ALA A 52 14.93 2.74 -0.03
C ALA A 52 14.23 1.82 1.00
N MET A 53 14.50 0.51 0.93
CA MET A 53 13.92 -0.46 1.88
C MET A 53 14.44 -0.27 3.30
N ALA A 54 15.71 0.11 3.49
CA ALA A 54 16.25 0.43 4.82
C ALA A 54 15.56 1.68 5.42
N ARG A 55 15.33 2.72 4.61
CA ARG A 55 14.57 3.92 5.03
C ARG A 55 13.13 3.55 5.37
N PHE A 56 12.51 2.67 4.60
CA PHE A 56 11.15 2.23 4.87
C PHE A 56 11.07 1.40 6.16
N GLU A 57 12.00 0.47 6.40
CA GLU A 57 12.08 -0.27 7.66
C GLU A 57 12.25 0.66 8.87
N ALA A 58 13.12 1.67 8.75
CA ALA A 58 13.30 2.67 9.81
C ALA A 58 12.01 3.45 10.08
N TRP A 59 11.33 3.91 9.03
CA TRP A 59 10.04 4.59 9.16
C TRP A 59 8.97 3.70 9.83
N ILE A 60 8.88 2.42 9.45
CA ILE A 60 7.97 1.45 10.09
C ILE A 60 8.24 1.38 11.60
N ARG A 61 9.50 1.29 12.02
CA ARG A 61 9.88 1.24 13.45
C ARG A 61 9.51 2.50 14.21
N GLU A 62 9.51 3.65 13.55
CA GLU A 62 9.09 4.91 14.18
C GLU A 62 7.57 5.03 14.30
N VAL A 63 6.82 4.47 13.35
CA VAL A 63 5.35 4.59 13.30
C VAL A 63 4.67 3.55 14.17
N VAL A 64 5.25 2.35 14.27
CA VAL A 64 4.70 1.25 15.06
C VAL A 64 5.07 1.45 16.53
N ALA A 65 4.08 1.35 17.42
CA ALA A 65 4.32 1.47 18.85
C ALA A 65 5.25 0.34 19.35
N PRO A 66 6.11 0.61 20.36
CA PRO A 66 7.01 -0.40 20.92
C PRO A 66 6.25 -1.67 21.36
N GLY A 67 6.78 -2.84 20.98
CA GLY A 67 6.20 -4.14 21.33
C GLY A 67 5.08 -4.62 20.41
N LEU A 68 4.66 -3.82 19.42
CA LEU A 68 3.69 -4.24 18.40
C LEU A 68 4.39 -4.62 17.09
N ALA A 69 3.75 -5.50 16.33
CA ALA A 69 4.17 -5.84 14.96
C ALA A 69 3.38 -4.99 13.95
N PRO A 70 4.01 -4.52 12.85
CA PRO A 70 3.29 -3.85 11.78
C PRO A 70 2.35 -4.82 11.06
N VAL A 71 1.16 -4.33 10.68
CA VAL A 71 0.24 -5.04 9.79
C VAL A 71 0.21 -4.31 8.44
N PHE A 72 0.47 -5.05 7.36
CA PHE A 72 0.33 -4.51 6.00
C PHE A 72 -1.14 -4.49 5.62
N VAL A 73 -1.64 -3.35 5.12
CA VAL A 73 -3.03 -3.17 4.71
C VAL A 73 -3.07 -2.57 3.31
N SER A 74 -3.80 -3.18 2.39
CA SER A 74 -4.12 -2.57 1.09
C SER A 74 -5.40 -3.15 0.48
N TYR A 75 -5.91 -2.50 -0.55
CA TYR A 75 -7.10 -2.93 -1.28
C TYR A 75 -6.95 -4.31 -1.91
N ASN A 76 -5.81 -4.56 -2.57
CA ASN A 76 -5.46 -5.88 -3.09
C ASN A 76 -4.18 -6.35 -2.41
N ALA A 77 -4.31 -6.72 -1.13
CA ALA A 77 -3.17 -7.06 -0.28
C ALA A 77 -2.31 -8.16 -0.88
N SER A 78 -2.94 -9.17 -1.49
CA SER A 78 -2.21 -10.25 -2.16
C SER A 78 -1.24 -9.76 -3.24
N PHE A 79 -1.62 -8.72 -3.98
CA PHE A 79 -0.83 -8.15 -5.07
C PHE A 79 0.17 -7.10 -4.58
N ASP A 80 -0.23 -6.18 -3.70
CA ASP A 80 0.68 -5.12 -3.25
C ASP A 80 1.77 -5.68 -2.32
N TRP A 81 1.38 -6.60 -1.42
CA TRP A 81 2.30 -7.20 -0.45
C TRP A 81 3.41 -8.01 -1.14
N GLN A 82 3.14 -8.72 -2.23
CA GLN A 82 4.18 -9.53 -2.90
C GLN A 82 5.35 -8.66 -3.41
N PHE A 83 5.09 -7.44 -3.88
CA PHE A 83 6.17 -6.55 -4.35
C PHE A 83 6.99 -5.99 -3.19
N VAL A 84 6.31 -5.60 -2.11
CA VAL A 84 6.97 -5.13 -0.88
C VAL A 84 7.78 -6.25 -0.24
N ASN A 85 7.23 -7.47 -0.19
CA ASN A 85 7.89 -8.67 0.30
C ASN A 85 9.13 -9.02 -0.52
N ASP A 86 9.02 -9.10 -1.84
CA ASP A 86 10.15 -9.35 -2.74
C ASP A 86 11.24 -8.29 -2.58
N ALA A 87 10.87 -7.01 -2.57
CA ALA A 87 11.82 -5.91 -2.40
C ALA A 87 12.57 -6.00 -1.06
N PHE A 88 11.87 -6.29 0.05
CA PHE A 88 12.47 -6.46 1.36
C PHE A 88 13.42 -7.67 1.41
N HIS A 89 13.02 -8.82 0.87
CA HIS A 89 13.87 -10.01 0.89
C HIS A 89 15.10 -9.86 -0.01
N ARG A 90 14.98 -9.28 -1.20
CA ARG A 90 16.13 -9.05 -2.09
C ARG A 90 17.15 -8.08 -1.52
N THR A 91 16.72 -7.15 -0.66
CA THR A 91 17.58 -6.06 -0.18
C THR A 91 18.06 -6.24 1.25
N LEU A 92 17.19 -6.61 2.18
CA LEU A 92 17.47 -6.71 3.62
C LEU A 92 17.36 -8.14 4.16
N GLY A 93 16.97 -9.10 3.32
CA GLY A 93 16.83 -10.52 3.68
C GLY A 93 15.60 -10.86 4.54
N ARG A 94 14.79 -9.86 4.92
CA ARG A 94 13.62 -10.03 5.80
C ARG A 94 12.53 -9.02 5.45
N ASN A 95 11.27 -9.40 5.68
CA ASN A 95 10.10 -8.52 5.57
C ASN A 95 9.49 -8.27 6.97
N PRO A 96 9.41 -7.00 7.44
CA PRO A 96 8.87 -6.70 8.77
C PRO A 96 7.37 -6.99 8.91
N PHE A 97 6.62 -7.04 7.81
CA PHE A 97 5.17 -7.25 7.81
C PHE A 97 4.73 -8.71 7.96
N GLY A 98 5.67 -9.66 7.92
CA GLY A 98 5.34 -11.10 7.94
C GLY A 98 4.48 -11.52 6.75
N HIS A 99 3.76 -12.63 6.89
CA HIS A 99 3.02 -13.32 5.81
C HIS A 99 1.49 -13.21 5.93
N THR A 100 0.98 -12.26 6.71
CA THR A 100 -0.46 -12.09 6.99
C THR A 100 -0.91 -10.65 6.73
N PRO A 101 -0.87 -10.17 5.48
CA PRO A 101 -1.41 -8.85 5.17
C PRO A 101 -2.94 -8.84 5.26
N LEU A 102 -3.52 -7.69 5.62
CA LEU A 102 -4.96 -7.49 5.70
C LEU A 102 -5.50 -6.95 4.37
N ASP A 103 -6.40 -7.71 3.77
CA ASP A 103 -7.01 -7.38 2.47
C ASP A 103 -8.32 -6.61 2.64
N VAL A 104 -8.34 -5.35 2.18
CA VAL A 104 -9.50 -4.46 2.33
C VAL A 104 -10.65 -4.88 1.39
N ARG A 105 -10.36 -5.48 0.23
CA ARG A 105 -11.40 -6.03 -0.66
C ARG A 105 -12.10 -7.22 -0.01
N ALA A 106 -11.36 -8.09 0.69
CA ALA A 106 -11.92 -9.20 1.45
C ALA A 106 -12.77 -8.72 2.62
N LEU A 107 -12.32 -7.68 3.35
CA LEU A 107 -13.14 -7.02 4.37
C LEU A 107 -14.46 -6.51 3.77
N SER A 108 -14.39 -5.80 2.63
CA SER A 108 -15.59 -5.32 1.93
C SER A 108 -16.51 -6.45 1.50
N MET A 109 -15.99 -7.60 1.09
CA MET A 109 -16.78 -8.78 0.74
C MET A 109 -17.56 -9.28 1.95
N GLY A 110 -16.88 -9.43 3.09
CA GLY A 110 -17.52 -9.85 4.35
C GLY A 110 -18.59 -8.89 4.84
N LEU A 111 -18.37 -7.58 4.69
CA LEU A 111 -19.34 -6.55 5.08
C LEU A 111 -20.58 -6.49 4.18
N THR A 112 -20.42 -6.69 2.88
CA THR A 112 -21.49 -6.46 1.89
C THR A 112 -22.19 -7.73 1.42
N GLY A 113 -21.58 -8.90 1.62
CA GLY A 113 -22.06 -10.18 1.07
C GLY A 113 -22.03 -10.25 -0.47
N ARG A 114 -21.38 -9.30 -1.15
CA ARG A 114 -21.27 -9.27 -2.61
C ARG A 114 -20.23 -10.27 -3.10
N GLU A 115 -20.41 -10.73 -4.34
CA GLU A 115 -19.43 -11.55 -5.06
C GLU A 115 -18.07 -10.86 -5.14
N TRP A 116 -16.98 -11.61 -4.91
CA TRP A 116 -15.60 -11.10 -4.93
C TRP A 116 -15.29 -10.28 -6.18
N THR A 117 -15.64 -10.81 -7.35
CA THR A 117 -15.37 -10.21 -8.67
C THR A 117 -16.15 -8.92 -8.91
N ALA A 118 -17.25 -8.69 -8.19
CA ALA A 118 -18.07 -7.49 -8.32
C ALA A 118 -17.58 -6.32 -7.45
N ILE A 119 -16.66 -6.57 -6.51
CA ILE A 119 -16.12 -5.51 -5.64
C ILE A 119 -15.05 -4.73 -6.39
N ARG A 120 -15.26 -3.43 -6.52
CA ARG A 120 -14.36 -2.51 -7.22
C ARG A 120 -13.98 -1.34 -6.32
N LEU A 121 -12.72 -0.92 -6.38
CA LEU A 121 -12.17 0.15 -5.54
C LEU A 121 -12.85 1.49 -5.83
N ASP A 122 -13.09 1.81 -7.09
CA ASP A 122 -13.79 3.03 -7.53
C ASP A 122 -15.20 3.15 -6.92
N GLU A 123 -16.00 2.08 -6.97
CA GLU A 123 -17.34 2.03 -6.38
C GLU A 123 -17.31 2.23 -4.84
N LEU A 124 -16.33 1.63 -4.16
CA LEU A 124 -16.19 1.79 -2.71
C LEU A 124 -15.78 3.21 -2.33
N ILE A 125 -14.86 3.83 -3.08
CA ILE A 125 -14.47 5.22 -2.88
C ILE A 125 -15.65 6.17 -3.15
N ASP A 126 -16.40 5.94 -4.23
CA ASP A 126 -17.60 6.72 -4.54
C ASP A 126 -18.63 6.64 -3.40
N ARG A 127 -18.87 5.44 -2.86
CA ARG A 127 -19.83 5.21 -1.78
C ARG A 127 -19.40 5.78 -0.44
N HIS A 128 -18.14 5.61 -0.05
CA HIS A 128 -17.68 5.87 1.31
C HIS A 128 -16.90 7.18 1.48
N LEU A 129 -16.30 7.70 0.41
CA LEU A 129 -15.39 8.86 0.45
C LEU A 129 -15.83 10.00 -0.48
N GLY A 130 -17.08 9.97 -0.98
CA GLY A 130 -17.64 11.04 -1.81
C GLY A 130 -17.04 11.16 -3.21
N GLY A 131 -16.49 10.06 -3.76
CA GLY A 131 -16.04 9.98 -5.15
C GLY A 131 -14.73 10.68 -5.49
N ARG A 132 -13.84 10.82 -4.50
CA ARG A 132 -12.44 11.20 -4.74
C ARG A 132 -11.80 10.24 -5.74
N ARG A 133 -10.95 10.75 -6.63
CA ARG A 133 -10.29 9.92 -7.65
C ARG A 133 -8.90 9.49 -7.20
N LEU A 134 -8.51 8.28 -7.59
CA LEU A 134 -7.12 7.82 -7.51
C LEU A 134 -6.27 8.72 -8.39
N THR A 135 -5.09 9.09 -7.91
CA THR A 135 -4.14 9.92 -8.68
C THR A 135 -3.09 9.05 -9.37
N HIS A 136 -3.04 7.75 -9.05
CA HIS A 136 -1.99 6.81 -9.46
C HIS A 136 -0.59 7.20 -8.94
N ASN A 137 -0.55 8.12 -7.97
CA ASN A 137 0.60 8.33 -7.11
C ASN A 137 0.52 7.37 -5.92
N ALA A 138 1.60 6.61 -5.68
CA ALA A 138 1.61 5.57 -4.66
C ALA A 138 1.29 6.07 -3.24
N LEU A 139 1.66 7.32 -2.89
CA LEU A 139 1.34 7.86 -1.56
C LEU A 139 -0.12 8.29 -1.47
N ASP A 140 -0.62 9.04 -2.45
CA ASP A 140 -2.01 9.51 -2.46
C ASP A 140 -2.99 8.32 -2.45
N ASP A 141 -2.70 7.29 -3.25
CA ASP A 141 -3.49 6.07 -3.30
C ASP A 141 -3.44 5.32 -1.95
N ALA A 142 -2.28 5.26 -1.29
CA ALA A 142 -2.16 4.66 0.03
C ALA A 142 -2.98 5.41 1.10
N VAL A 143 -3.00 6.75 1.04
CA VAL A 143 -3.82 7.58 1.94
C VAL A 143 -5.31 7.33 1.68
N LEU A 144 -5.74 7.31 0.42
CA LEU A 144 -7.13 7.07 0.06
C LEU A 144 -7.60 5.68 0.48
N GLN A 145 -6.77 4.65 0.28
CA GLN A 145 -7.05 3.29 0.74
C GLN A 145 -7.12 3.20 2.26
N ALA A 146 -6.28 3.93 3.00
CA ALA A 146 -6.33 3.94 4.46
C ALA A 146 -7.58 4.64 5.01
N GLU A 147 -8.05 5.70 4.35
CA GLU A 147 -9.34 6.33 4.67
C GLU A 147 -10.51 5.38 4.38
N LEU A 148 -10.49 4.71 3.23
CA LEU A 148 -11.50 3.71 2.89
C LEU A 148 -11.52 2.58 3.91
N PHE A 149 -10.36 2.06 4.29
CA PHE A 149 -10.23 1.01 5.29
C PHE A 149 -10.88 1.41 6.62
N ARG A 150 -10.62 2.63 7.11
CA ARG A 150 -11.27 3.14 8.32
C ARG A 150 -12.78 3.22 8.17
N ALA A 151 -13.26 3.77 7.06
CA ALA A 151 -14.70 3.86 6.80
C ALA A 151 -15.38 2.48 6.78
N LEU A 152 -14.69 1.44 6.30
CA LEU A 152 -15.20 0.06 6.33
C LEU A 152 -15.13 -0.56 7.73
N VAL A 153 -14.06 -0.32 8.48
CA VAL A 153 -13.92 -0.79 9.87
C VAL A 153 -14.99 -0.19 10.78
N ASP A 154 -15.37 1.08 10.57
CA ASP A 154 -16.44 1.73 11.33
C ASP A 154 -17.83 1.12 11.08
N LEU A 155 -17.98 0.31 10.02
CA LEU A 155 -19.20 -0.47 9.74
C LEU A 155 -19.20 -1.84 10.42
N LEU A 156 -18.06 -2.29 10.95
CA LEU A 156 -18.02 -3.56 11.68
C LEU A 156 -18.87 -3.46 12.94
N PRO A 157 -19.62 -4.52 13.29
CA PRO A 157 -20.31 -4.56 14.57
C PRO A 157 -19.29 -4.42 15.69
N SER A 158 -19.67 -3.71 16.77
CA SER A 158 -18.84 -3.68 17.97
C SER A 158 -18.54 -5.12 18.41
N PRO A 159 -17.31 -5.42 18.83
CA PRO A 159 -16.99 -6.76 19.33
C PRO A 159 -18.00 -7.11 20.41
N GLY A 160 -18.64 -8.28 20.25
CA GLY A 160 -19.52 -8.81 21.27
C GLY A 160 -18.78 -8.98 22.61
N PRO A 161 -19.52 -9.10 23.72
CA PRO A 161 -18.93 -9.34 25.03
C PRO A 161 -18.08 -10.62 25.07
#